data_AF-Q5YR68-F1
#
_entry.id   AF-Q5YR68-F1
#
_cell.length_a   1.000
_cell.length_b   1.000
_cell.length_c   1.000
_cell.angle_alpha   90.00
_cell.angle_beta   90.00
_cell.angle_gamma   90.00
#
_symmetry.space_group_name_H-M   'P 1'
#
loop_
_entity.id
_entity.type
_entity.pdbx_description
1 polymer ?
#
loop_
_entity_poly.entity_id
_entity_poly.type
_entity_poly.pdbx_seq_one_letter_code
_entity_poly.pdbx_strand_id
1 'polypeptide(L)' 'MTPKRAAMVVRFRRAFDLLLAGHPPAEVAARCGYTDQSHLHRDVTAFSGLTPGLLATA' A
#
# COMPACT_ATOMS: atom_id res chain seq x y z
N MET A 1 -7.91 -15.99 -10.80
CA MET A 1 -7.05 -15.19 -9.90
C MET A 1 -5.91 -16.07 -9.41
N THR A 2 -4.65 -15.65 -9.51
CA THR A 2 -3.51 -16.45 -9.05
C THR A 2 -3.26 -16.24 -7.54
N PRO A 3 -2.63 -17.20 -6.82
CA PRO A 3 -2.30 -17.03 -5.41
C PRO A 3 -1.49 -15.75 -5.13
N LYS A 4 -0.53 -15.43 -6.01
CA LYS A 4 0.27 -14.18 -5.92
C LYS A 4 -0.61 -12.93 -5.97
N ARG A 5 -1.60 -12.91 -6.86
CA ARG A 5 -2.50 -11.75 -7.03
C ARG A 5 -3.44 -11.59 -5.84
N ALA A 6 -3.91 -12.69 -5.25
CA ALA A 6 -4.68 -12.66 -4.00
C ALA A 6 -3.84 -12.10 -2.84
N ALA A 7 -2.59 -12.55 -2.69
CA ALA A 7 -1.67 -12.03 -1.67
C ALA A 7 -1.39 -10.52 -1.85
N MET A 8 -1.26 -10.04 -3.09
CA MET A 8 -1.11 -8.61 -3.38
C MET A 8 -2.33 -7.81 -2.92
N VAL A 9 -3.55 -8.27 -3.19
CA VAL A 9 -4.79 -7.59 -2.76
C VAL A 9 -4.89 -7.53 -1.23
N VAL A 10 -4.56 -8.62 -0.53
CA VAL A 10 -4.56 -8.63 0.94
C VAL A 10 -3.53 -7.65 1.51
N ARG A 11 -2.32 -7.63 0.96
CA ARG A 11 -1.27 -6.69 1.37
C ARG A 11 -1.69 -5.24 1.10
N PHE A 12 -2.21 -4.97 -0.09
CA PHE A 12 -2.72 -3.66 -0.49
C PHE A 12 -3.81 -3.16 0.47
N ARG A 13 -4.80 -4.01 0.82
CA ARG A 13 -5.89 -3.61 1.71
C ARG A 13 -5.37 -3.12 3.05
N ARG A 14 -4.45 -3.87 3.67
CA ARG A 14 -3.83 -3.47 4.94
C ARG A 14 -3.03 -2.17 4.81
N ALA A 15 -2.30 -2.00 3.71
CA ALA A 15 -1.52 -0.79 3.49
C ALA A 15 -2.40 0.45 3.26
N PHE A 16 -3.50 0.28 2.52
CA PHE A 16 -4.48 1.33 2.27
C PHE A 16 -5.12 1.84 3.56
N ASP A 17 -5.50 0.93 4.47
CA ASP A 17 -6.09 1.29 5.76
C ASP A 17 -5.10 2.09 6.64
N LEU A 18 -3.81 1.73 6.64
CA LEU A 18 -2.79 2.47 7.39
C LEU A 18 -2.48 3.83 6.78
N LEU A 19 -2.47 3.94 5.45
CA LEU A 19 -2.31 5.22 4.77
C LEU A 19 -3.47 6.15 5.10
N LEU A 20 -4.73 5.71 5.02
CA LEU A 20 -5.88 6.51 5.42
C LEU A 20 -5.88 6.90 6.90
N ALA A 21 -5.18 6.15 7.75
CA ALA A 21 -4.96 6.53 9.14
C ALA A 21 -3.83 7.57 9.33
N GLY A 22 -3.25 8.08 8.24
CA GLY A 22 -2.20 9.11 8.25
C GLY A 22 -0.78 8.58 8.46
N HIS A 23 -0.55 7.26 8.39
CA HIS A 23 0.80 6.73 8.57
C HIS A 23 1.73 7.09 7.39
N PRO A 24 3.01 7.45 7.65
CA PRO A 24 3.97 7.74 6.60
C PRO A 24 4.17 6.55 5.64
N PRO A 25 4.22 6.76 4.31
CA PRO A 25 4.34 5.67 3.34
C PRO A 25 5.55 4.74 3.55
N ALA A 26 6.68 5.26 4.02
CA ALA A 26 7.86 4.45 4.32
C ALA A 26 7.62 3.48 5.50
N GLU A 27 6.91 3.93 6.55
CA GLU A 27 6.54 3.10 7.69
C GLU A 27 5.52 2.02 7.27
N VAL A 28 4.52 2.42 6.47
CA VAL A 28 3.50 1.49 5.95
C VAL A 28 4.15 0.39 5.11
N ALA A 29 5.12 0.73 4.25
CA ALA A 29 5.83 -0.25 3.44
C ALA A 29 6.49 -1.34 4.31
N ALA A 30 7.23 -0.93 5.34
CA ALA A 30 7.86 -1.85 6.28
C ALA A 30 6.83 -2.70 7.05
N ARG A 31 5.76 -2.08 7.58
CA ARG A 31 4.73 -2.77 8.37
C ARG A 31 3.88 -3.77 7.57
N CYS A 32 3.72 -3.53 6.28
CA CYS A 32 2.95 -4.39 5.37
C CYS A 32 3.81 -5.42 4.62
N GLY A 33 5.12 -5.46 4.87
CA GLY A 33 6.02 -6.42 4.24
C GLY A 33 6.27 -6.14 2.75
N TYR A 34 6.25 -4.86 2.37
CA TYR A 34 6.83 -4.42 1.11
C TYR A 34 8.35 -4.32 1.25
N THR A 35 9.07 -4.65 0.18
CA THR A 35 10.54 -4.55 0.16
C THR A 35 11.02 -3.10 0.36
N ASP A 36 10.27 -2.14 -0.19
CA ASP A 36 10.54 -0.72 -0.08
C ASP A 36 9.26 0.10 -0.36
N GLN A 37 9.36 1.42 -0.16
CA GLN A 37 8.27 2.35 -0.43
C GLN A 37 7.86 2.37 -1.92
N SER A 38 8.80 2.13 -2.86
CA SER A 38 8.49 2.14 -4.29
C SER A 38 7.60 0.96 -4.68
N HIS A 39 7.77 -0.21 -4.05
CA HIS A 39 6.87 -1.36 -4.22
C HIS A 39 5.48 -1.09 -3.66
N LEU A 40 5.39 -0.48 -2.47
CA LEU A 40 4.11 0.01 -1.93
C LEU A 40 3.45 0.98 -2.92
N HIS A 41 4.21 1.95 -3.44
CA HIS A 41 3.69 2.97 -4.36
C HIS A 41 3.09 2.33 -5.62
N ARG A 42 3.79 1.37 -6.24
CA ARG A 42 3.29 0.68 -7.44
C ARG A 42 1.99 -0.05 -7.16
N ASP A 43 1.90 -0.80 -6.06
CA ASP A 43 0.70 -1.55 -5.71
C ASP A 43 -0.47 -0.60 -5.39
N VAL A 44 -0.25 0.41 -4.57
CA VAL A 44 -1.30 1.36 -4.18
C VAL A 44 -1.84 2.09 -5.39
N THR A 45 -0.97 2.67 -6.23
CA THR A 45 -1.40 3.34 -7.47
C THR A 45 -2.13 2.38 -8.41
N ALA A 46 -1.68 1.13 -8.53
CA ALA A 46 -2.32 0.14 -9.39
C ALA A 46 -3.73 -0.28 -8.93
N PHE A 47 -3.99 -0.28 -7.62
CA PHE A 47 -5.28 -0.73 -7.06
C PHE A 47 -6.25 0.41 -6.72
N SER A 48 -5.76 1.60 -6.33
CA SER A 48 -6.61 2.74 -5.93
C SER A 48 -6.61 3.90 -6.93
N GLY A 49 -5.62 3.96 -7.83
CA GLY A 49 -5.38 5.13 -8.69
C GLY A 49 -4.83 6.36 -7.96
N LEU A 50 -4.60 6.27 -6.65
CA LEU A 50 -4.10 7.37 -5.81
C LEU A 50 -2.67 7.08 -5.34
N THR A 51 -1.90 8.13 -5.08
CA THR A 51 -0.55 7.96 -4.53
C THR A 51 -0.62 7.70 -3.01
N PRO A 52 0.34 6.96 -2.42
CA PRO A 52 0.40 6.77 -0.98
C PRO A 52 0.49 8.08 -0.20
N GLY A 53 1.22 9.07 -0.73
CA GLY A 53 1.36 10.38 -0.08
C GLY A 53 0.02 11.10 0.04
N LEU A 54 -0.79 11.08 -1.02
CA LEU A 54 -2.12 11.68 -1.00
C LEU A 54 -3.03 10.99 0.02
N LEU A 55 -3.03 9.65 0.06
CA LEU A 55 -3.82 8.88 1.02
C LEU A 55 -3.40 9.13 2.47
N ALA A 56 -2.11 9.35 2.73
CA ALA A 56 -1.57 9.65 4.05
C ALA A 56 -1.91 11.05 4.57
N THR A 57 -2.40 11.93 3.70
CA THR A 57 -2.74 13.32 4.04
C THR A 57 -4.21 13.65 3.85
N ALA A 58 -5.02 12.69 3.40
CA ALA A 58 -6.46 12.82 3.21
C ALA A 58 -7.19 12.68 4.54
#